data_AF-A0A0A2SQM4-F1
#
_entry.id   AF-A0A0A2SQM4-F1
#
_cell.length_a   1.000
_cell.length_b   1.000
_cell.length_c   1.000
_cell.angle_alpha   90.00
_cell.angle_beta   90.00
_cell.angle_gamma   90.00
#
_symmetry.space_group_name_H-M   'P 1'
#
loop_
_entity.id
_entity.type
_entity.pdbx_description
1 polymer ?
#
loop_
_entity_poly.entity_id
_entity_poly.type
_entity_poly.pdbx_seq_one_letter_code
_entity_poly.pdbx_strand_id
1 'polypeptide(L)'
;MKKTLFSFGLCLALISGAFASNNVLDQLNSEVINILAPFQNETTSAQLTFNAIETNAERIVKVAVNGFYKKIGSQNIFEVKLDNLSYDYGNGLSPTTIIKSSVGIDFTKLLPQEQLNMMIPMASEMLEQIAKEQYEDYGDAISMRSVITSTTKDSEGNYTALTALVSAKVDLSKLPEDMASENVMATDVVFSLTINLKTGVAVDAFFISNPDYIGFKENEIGLKEVLDKLLARDEEAMDEILGLIQTIDEIATQLVEMNNLLKYFGIKSLMKNS
;
A
#
# COMPACT_ATOMS: atom_id res chain seq x y z
N MET A 1 32.08 58.85 17.18
CA MET A 1 30.80 58.54 17.85
C MET A 1 29.74 58.25 16.79
N LYS A 2 28.99 57.16 16.97
CA LYS A 2 27.78 56.73 16.22
C LYS A 2 28.09 56.24 14.79
N LYS A 3 28.24 54.94 14.48
CA LYS A 3 27.56 53.73 15.01
C LYS A 3 26.06 53.99 15.26
N THR A 4 25.32 54.33 14.20
CA THR A 4 23.84 54.17 14.09
C THR A 4 23.36 54.62 12.71
N LEU A 5 23.92 54.06 11.62
CA LEU A 5 23.40 54.29 10.26
C LEU A 5 23.74 53.14 9.31
N PHE A 6 23.79 51.92 9.86
CA PHE A 6 23.96 50.65 9.12
C PHE A 6 22.96 49.57 9.57
N SER A 7 21.84 49.98 10.18
CA SER A 7 20.79 49.08 10.68
C SER A 7 19.42 49.32 10.04
N PHE A 8 19.31 50.25 9.08
CA PHE A 8 18.10 50.37 8.24
C PHE A 8 18.27 49.80 6.82
N GLY A 9 19.51 49.48 6.41
CA GLY A 9 19.79 48.76 5.16
C GLY A 9 19.74 47.23 5.29
N LEU A 10 19.73 46.69 6.52
CA LEU A 10 19.64 45.24 6.76
C LEU A 10 18.18 44.74 6.90
N CYS A 11 17.20 45.62 6.99
CA CYS A 11 15.77 45.25 7.00
C CYS A 11 15.14 45.24 5.60
N LEU A 12 15.86 45.66 4.56
CA LEU A 12 15.41 45.59 3.16
C LEU A 12 16.31 44.71 2.29
N ALA A 13 17.31 44.06 2.87
CA ALA A 13 18.19 43.10 2.20
C ALA A 13 17.90 41.63 2.57
N LEU A 14 16.75 41.34 3.22
CA LEU A 14 16.25 39.98 3.41
C LEU A 14 15.12 39.58 2.44
N ILE A 15 14.75 40.44 1.48
CA ILE A 15 13.78 40.09 0.40
C ILE A 15 14.50 39.69 -0.90
N SER A 16 15.80 39.34 -0.82
CA SER A 16 16.53 38.73 -1.94
C SER A 16 17.23 37.41 -1.56
N GLY A 17 16.81 36.82 -0.44
CA GLY A 17 17.22 35.47 -0.04
C GLY A 17 16.25 34.44 -0.60
N ALA A 18 16.56 33.93 -1.79
CA ALA A 18 16.00 32.72 -2.37
C ALA A 18 14.48 32.80 -2.66
N PHE A 19 14.09 33.03 -3.93
CA PHE A 19 13.68 31.90 -4.77
C PHE A 19 14.38 30.57 -4.45
N ALA A 20 14.21 30.07 -3.22
CA ALA A 20 14.18 28.65 -2.99
C ALA A 20 12.75 28.31 -3.36
N SER A 21 12.57 27.65 -4.49
CA SER A 21 11.47 26.69 -4.58
C SER A 21 11.70 25.68 -3.44
N ASN A 22 11.38 26.05 -2.20
CA ASN A 22 11.14 25.12 -1.12
C ASN A 22 9.88 24.39 -1.54
N ASN A 23 10.05 23.35 -2.36
CA ASN A 23 8.96 22.52 -2.81
C ASN A 23 8.28 21.99 -1.54
N VAL A 24 6.98 22.27 -1.37
CA VAL A 24 6.20 21.86 -0.19
C VAL A 24 6.35 20.35 0.04
N LEU A 25 6.48 19.59 -1.05
CA LEU A 25 6.76 18.16 -1.06
C LEU A 25 8.12 17.80 -0.45
N ASP A 26 9.18 18.56 -0.73
CA ASP A 26 10.51 18.33 -0.16
C ASP A 26 10.51 18.60 1.36
N GLN A 27 9.74 19.58 1.80
CA GLN A 27 9.54 19.86 3.23
C GLN A 27 8.78 18.72 3.91
N LEU A 28 7.69 18.23 3.31
CA LEU A 28 6.96 17.06 3.81
C LEU A 28 7.89 15.84 3.91
N ASN A 29 8.63 15.51 2.85
CA ASN A 29 9.57 14.40 2.86
C ASN A 29 10.66 14.56 3.93
N SER A 30 11.12 15.78 4.21
CA SER A 30 12.07 16.05 5.28
C SER A 30 11.49 15.76 6.68
N GLU A 31 10.23 16.15 6.93
CA GLU A 31 9.57 15.84 8.21
C GLU A 31 9.31 14.34 8.37
N VAL A 32 8.90 13.67 7.30
CA VAL A 32 8.72 12.21 7.30
C VAL A 32 10.04 11.50 7.65
N ILE A 33 11.18 11.95 7.10
CA ILE A 33 12.50 11.40 7.47
C ILE A 33 12.76 11.57 8.97
N ASN A 34 12.39 12.71 9.56
CA ASN A 34 12.55 12.94 11.00
C ASN A 34 11.67 12.00 11.84
N ILE A 35 10.40 11.80 11.43
CA ILE A 35 9.46 10.87 12.08
C ILE A 35 10.00 9.44 12.04
N LEU A 36 10.61 9.04 10.93
CA LEU A 36 11.13 7.68 10.73
C LEU A 36 12.53 7.47 11.30
N ALA A 37 13.22 8.52 11.75
CA ALA A 37 14.58 8.44 12.29
C ALA A 37 14.77 7.41 13.42
N PRO A 38 13.82 7.21 14.37
CA PRO A 38 13.92 6.16 15.38
C PRO A 38 13.98 4.73 14.83
N PHE A 39 13.46 4.52 13.61
CA PHE A 39 13.42 3.23 12.91
C PHE A 39 14.60 3.06 11.94
N GLN A 40 15.72 3.74 12.20
CA GLN A 40 16.95 3.64 11.41
C GLN A 40 18.12 3.19 12.30
N ASN A 41 18.46 1.90 12.22
CA ASN A 41 19.59 1.29 12.93
C ASN A 41 20.10 0.05 12.17
N GLU A 42 21.03 -0.70 12.75
CA GLU A 42 21.66 -1.86 12.09
C GLU A 42 20.67 -2.98 11.72
N THR A 43 19.54 -3.08 12.44
CA THR A 43 18.56 -4.15 12.25
C THR A 43 17.21 -3.66 11.75
N THR A 44 16.95 -2.35 11.73
CA THR A 44 15.68 -1.76 11.32
C THR A 44 15.92 -0.60 10.35
N SER A 45 15.17 -0.54 9.26
CA SER A 45 15.18 0.60 8.34
C SER A 45 13.77 0.89 7.83
N ALA A 46 13.37 2.16 7.85
CA ALA A 46 12.05 2.64 7.43
C ALA A 46 12.16 3.88 6.54
N GLN A 47 11.61 3.84 5.34
CA GLN A 47 11.58 4.96 4.40
C GLN A 47 10.17 5.14 3.87
N LEU A 48 9.77 6.40 3.73
CA LEU A 48 8.54 6.79 3.07
C LEU A 48 8.88 8.05 2.26
N THR A 49 8.46 8.08 1.01
CA THR A 49 8.76 9.19 0.10
C THR A 49 7.56 9.47 -0.77
N PHE A 50 7.11 10.71 -0.75
CA PHE A 50 6.11 11.24 -1.65
C PHE A 50 6.82 11.80 -2.88
N ASN A 51 6.62 11.16 -4.04
CA ASN A 51 7.19 11.58 -5.31
C ASN A 51 6.32 12.62 -6.02
N ALA A 52 5.01 12.59 -5.76
CA ALA A 52 4.06 13.58 -6.25
C ALA A 52 2.87 13.66 -5.29
N ILE A 53 2.41 14.88 -5.03
CA ILE A 53 1.09 15.15 -4.44
C ILE A 53 0.57 16.42 -5.10
N GLU A 54 -0.56 16.30 -5.77
CA GLU A 54 -1.26 17.41 -6.41
C GLU A 54 -2.75 17.29 -6.09
N THR A 55 -3.30 18.34 -5.48
CA THR A 55 -4.72 18.47 -5.16
C THR A 55 -5.27 19.73 -5.83
N ASN A 56 -6.58 19.78 -6.04
CA ASN A 56 -7.28 21.00 -6.43
C ASN A 56 -8.43 21.26 -5.44
N ALA A 57 -9.26 22.27 -5.73
CA ALA A 57 -10.36 22.65 -4.83
C ALA A 57 -11.35 21.50 -4.54
N GLU A 58 -11.50 20.55 -5.47
CA GLU A 58 -12.54 19.52 -5.43
C GLU A 58 -11.99 18.13 -5.09
N ARG A 59 -10.76 17.81 -5.51
CA ARG A 59 -10.26 16.42 -5.48
C ARG A 59 -8.73 16.32 -5.51
N ILE A 60 -8.26 15.08 -5.42
CA ILE A 60 -6.87 14.71 -5.72
C ILE A 60 -6.70 14.70 -7.24
N VAL A 61 -5.66 15.35 -7.73
CA VAL A 61 -5.26 15.29 -9.13
C VAL A 61 -4.23 14.19 -9.34
N LYS A 62 -3.24 14.11 -8.44
CA LYS A 62 -2.16 13.13 -8.54
C LYS A 62 -1.57 12.82 -7.18
N VAL A 63 -1.21 11.56 -6.97
CA VAL A 63 -0.36 11.16 -5.84
C VAL A 63 0.55 10.02 -6.28
N ALA A 64 1.80 10.02 -5.81
CA ALA A 64 2.75 8.93 -6.01
C ALA A 64 3.61 8.78 -4.74
N VAL A 65 3.61 7.57 -4.18
CA VAL A 65 4.27 7.26 -2.90
C VAL A 65 5.11 6.00 -3.04
N ASN A 66 6.29 6.05 -2.44
CA ASN A 66 7.14 4.91 -2.18
C ASN A 66 7.28 4.67 -0.68
N GLY A 67 7.32 3.40 -0.29
CA GLY A 67 7.49 2.99 1.09
C GLY A 67 8.43 1.79 1.18
N PHE A 68 9.21 1.75 2.23
CA PHE A 68 10.09 0.63 2.54
C PHE A 68 10.18 0.47 4.04
N TYR A 69 10.06 -0.76 4.50
CA TYR A 69 10.34 -1.13 5.87
C TYR A 69 11.08 -2.46 5.89
N LYS A 70 12.07 -2.58 6.75
CA LYS A 70 12.80 -3.83 6.97
C LYS A 70 13.18 -3.98 8.42
N LYS A 71 12.96 -5.17 8.95
CA LYS A 71 13.47 -5.60 10.26
C LYS A 71 14.20 -6.92 10.15
N ILE A 72 15.37 -7.00 10.78
CA ILE A 72 16.20 -8.19 10.89
C ILE A 72 16.14 -8.64 12.36
N GLY A 73 15.67 -9.87 12.58
CA GLY A 73 15.68 -10.50 13.90
C GLY A 73 16.56 -11.74 13.94
N SER A 74 16.53 -12.41 15.08
CA SER A 74 17.36 -13.62 15.29
C SER A 74 16.91 -14.82 14.45
N GLN A 75 15.64 -14.90 14.07
CA GLN A 75 15.07 -16.04 13.34
C GLN A 75 14.77 -15.70 11.89
N ASN A 76 14.29 -14.49 11.60
CA ASN A 76 13.81 -14.13 10.28
C ASN A 76 14.18 -12.70 9.87
N ILE A 77 13.90 -12.38 8.61
CA ILE A 77 13.91 -11.01 8.09
C ILE A 77 12.50 -10.74 7.60
N PHE A 78 11.95 -9.60 8.02
CA PHE A 78 10.68 -9.09 7.54
C PHE A 78 10.92 -7.82 6.72
N GLU A 79 10.28 -7.73 5.57
CA GLU A 79 10.39 -6.60 4.66
C GLU A 79 9.01 -6.24 4.12
N VAL A 80 8.72 -4.95 4.02
CA VAL A 80 7.57 -4.41 3.30
C VAL A 80 8.11 -3.41 2.29
N LYS A 81 7.70 -3.56 1.04
CA LYS A 81 8.03 -2.64 -0.06
C LYS A 81 6.75 -2.16 -0.71
N LEU A 82 6.70 -0.86 -0.94
CA LEU A 82 5.74 -0.19 -1.78
C LEU A 82 6.56 0.51 -2.87
N ASP A 83 6.88 -0.23 -3.94
CA ASP A 83 7.71 0.28 -5.05
C ASP A 83 6.95 1.28 -5.92
N ASN A 84 5.62 1.27 -5.87
CA ASN A 84 4.78 2.34 -6.41
C ASN A 84 3.36 2.23 -5.85
N LEU A 85 2.88 3.27 -5.16
CA LEU A 85 1.46 3.53 -5.04
C LEU A 85 1.20 4.87 -5.74
N SER A 86 0.46 4.84 -6.84
CA SER A 86 0.17 6.07 -7.58
C SER A 86 -1.27 6.12 -8.04
N TYR A 87 -1.80 7.34 -8.03
CA TYR A 87 -3.08 7.70 -8.60
C TYR A 87 -2.89 8.92 -9.50
N ASP A 88 -3.52 8.92 -10.66
CA ASP A 88 -3.51 10.03 -11.61
C ASP A 88 -4.92 10.22 -12.17
N TYR A 89 -5.54 11.36 -11.87
CA TYR A 89 -6.86 11.74 -12.37
C TYR A 89 -6.83 12.07 -13.87
N GLY A 90 -5.69 12.51 -14.39
CA GLY A 90 -5.51 12.87 -15.79
C GLY A 90 -6.52 13.91 -16.28
N ASN A 91 -7.25 13.57 -17.35
CA ASN A 91 -8.31 14.40 -17.92
C ASN A 91 -9.70 14.18 -17.28
N GLY A 92 -9.77 13.36 -16.23
CA GLY A 92 -11.00 13.03 -15.51
C GLY A 92 -11.93 12.04 -16.19
N LEU A 93 -11.56 11.48 -17.34
CA LEU A 93 -12.37 10.46 -18.04
C LEU A 93 -11.99 9.04 -17.64
N SER A 94 -10.74 8.82 -17.25
CA SER A 94 -10.21 7.49 -16.90
C SER A 94 -9.10 7.62 -15.86
N PRO A 95 -9.41 8.00 -14.61
CA PRO A 95 -8.42 8.05 -13.55
C PRO A 95 -7.74 6.68 -13.37
N THR A 96 -6.43 6.67 -13.21
CA THR A 96 -5.65 5.43 -13.09
C THR A 96 -5.02 5.28 -11.72
N THR A 97 -5.05 4.06 -11.18
CA THR A 97 -4.33 3.69 -9.97
C THR A 97 -3.36 2.56 -10.29
N ILE A 98 -2.10 2.69 -9.86
CA ILE A 98 -1.09 1.62 -9.92
C ILE A 98 -0.62 1.31 -8.51
N ILE A 99 -0.60 0.03 -8.17
CA ILE A 99 -0.05 -0.49 -6.91
C ILE A 99 1.01 -1.53 -7.26
N LYS A 100 2.20 -1.37 -6.69
CA LYS A 100 3.26 -2.36 -6.73
C LYS A 100 3.83 -2.49 -5.33
N SER A 101 3.61 -3.63 -4.71
CA SER A 101 4.02 -3.88 -3.33
C SER A 101 4.47 -5.32 -3.12
N SER A 102 5.28 -5.53 -2.09
CA SER A 102 5.65 -6.86 -1.64
C SER A 102 5.87 -6.91 -0.14
N VAL A 103 5.51 -8.03 0.46
CA VAL A 103 5.85 -8.38 1.83
C VAL A 103 6.83 -9.55 1.78
N GLY A 104 8.08 -9.30 2.12
CA GLY A 104 9.15 -10.28 2.18
C GLY A 104 9.22 -10.95 3.54
N ILE A 105 8.99 -12.25 3.58
CA ILE A 105 9.19 -13.07 4.78
C ILE A 105 9.39 -14.54 4.41
N ASP A 106 10.24 -15.25 5.15
CA ASP A 106 10.39 -16.70 5.02
C ASP A 106 9.35 -17.41 5.89
N PHE A 107 8.21 -17.76 5.29
CA PHE A 107 7.13 -18.49 5.98
C PHE A 107 7.57 -19.88 6.45
N THR A 108 8.58 -20.49 5.82
CA THR A 108 9.09 -21.81 6.23
C THR A 108 9.74 -21.78 7.63
N LYS A 109 10.23 -20.60 8.04
CA LYS A 109 10.72 -20.37 9.40
C LYS A 109 9.62 -20.12 10.40
N LEU A 110 8.42 -19.75 9.95
CA LEU A 110 7.30 -19.40 10.82
C LEU A 110 6.31 -20.55 11.03
N LEU A 111 6.00 -21.29 9.96
CA LEU A 111 4.88 -22.23 9.95
C LEU A 111 5.37 -23.68 9.78
N PRO A 112 4.61 -24.68 10.26
CA PRO A 112 4.82 -26.09 9.95
C PRO A 112 4.49 -26.41 8.48
N GLN A 113 5.09 -27.49 7.95
CA GLN A 113 4.90 -27.91 6.55
C GLN A 113 3.43 -28.17 6.18
N GLU A 114 2.63 -28.71 7.10
CA GLU A 114 1.19 -28.93 6.89
C GLU A 114 0.45 -27.62 6.59
N GLN A 115 0.73 -26.56 7.35
CA GLN A 115 0.13 -25.24 7.13
C GLN A 115 0.63 -24.60 5.84
N LEU A 116 1.94 -24.71 5.57
CA LEU A 116 2.55 -24.24 4.32
C LEU A 116 1.89 -24.88 3.09
N ASN A 117 1.60 -26.18 3.15
CA ASN A 117 0.95 -26.92 2.07
C ASN A 117 -0.52 -26.52 1.86
N MET A 118 -1.18 -25.89 2.85
CA MET A 118 -2.54 -25.37 2.71
C MET A 118 -2.57 -23.96 2.10
N MET A 119 -1.52 -23.16 2.27
CA MET A 119 -1.51 -21.75 1.83
C MET A 119 -1.78 -21.59 0.33
N ILE A 120 -1.13 -22.41 -0.50
CA ILE A 120 -1.24 -22.30 -1.97
C ILE A 120 -2.62 -22.74 -2.49
N PRO A 121 -3.18 -23.90 -2.07
CA PRO A 121 -4.58 -24.26 -2.35
C PRO A 121 -5.58 -23.20 -1.87
N MET A 122 -5.46 -22.72 -0.64
CA MET A 122 -6.38 -21.70 -0.10
C MET A 122 -6.32 -20.40 -0.90
N ALA A 123 -5.13 -19.95 -1.30
CA ALA A 123 -4.99 -18.77 -2.16
C ALA A 123 -5.65 -18.98 -3.54
N SER A 124 -5.58 -20.19 -4.08
CA SER A 124 -6.25 -20.54 -5.35
C SER A 124 -7.76 -20.48 -5.21
N GLU A 125 -8.31 -21.11 -4.16
CA GLU A 125 -9.75 -21.12 -3.87
C GLU A 125 -10.28 -19.70 -3.62
N MET A 126 -9.53 -18.86 -2.89
CA MET A 126 -9.90 -17.48 -2.64
C MET A 126 -10.01 -16.67 -3.94
N LEU A 127 -9.08 -16.86 -4.90
CA LEU A 127 -9.13 -16.17 -6.19
C LEU A 127 -10.33 -16.62 -7.04
N GLU A 128 -10.70 -17.89 -6.97
CA GLU A 128 -11.90 -18.42 -7.64
C GLU A 128 -13.18 -17.89 -6.99
N GLN A 129 -13.22 -17.82 -5.65
CA GLN A 129 -14.35 -17.31 -4.91
C GLN A 129 -14.59 -15.82 -5.18
N ILE A 130 -13.54 -14.99 -5.15
CA ILE A 130 -13.64 -13.58 -5.53
C ILE A 130 -14.23 -13.46 -6.94
N ALA A 131 -13.75 -14.31 -7.86
CA ALA A 131 -14.27 -14.26 -9.22
C ALA A 131 -15.77 -14.60 -9.27
N LYS A 132 -16.19 -15.63 -8.53
CA LYS A 132 -17.59 -16.04 -8.47
C LYS A 132 -18.48 -14.95 -7.86
N GLU A 133 -18.09 -14.38 -6.73
CA GLU A 133 -18.86 -13.32 -6.04
C GLU A 133 -19.07 -12.11 -6.94
N GLN A 134 -18.03 -11.64 -7.65
CA GLN A 134 -18.20 -10.50 -8.56
C GLN A 134 -19.09 -10.82 -9.76
N TYR A 135 -19.10 -12.07 -10.25
CA TYR A 135 -20.06 -12.49 -11.28
C TYR A 135 -21.51 -12.54 -10.78
N GLU A 136 -21.72 -12.93 -9.52
CA GLU A 136 -23.05 -12.91 -8.89
C GLU A 136 -23.57 -11.47 -8.74
N ASP A 137 -22.70 -10.53 -8.37
CA ASP A 137 -23.07 -9.12 -8.15
C ASP A 137 -23.30 -8.33 -9.46
N TYR A 138 -22.41 -8.49 -10.46
CA TYR A 138 -22.44 -7.69 -11.68
C TYR A 138 -23.15 -8.38 -12.86
N GLY A 139 -23.39 -9.69 -12.79
CA GLY A 139 -24.03 -10.47 -13.85
C GLY A 139 -23.33 -10.30 -15.21
N ASP A 140 -24.10 -9.98 -16.25
CA ASP A 140 -23.59 -9.79 -17.61
C ASP A 140 -22.77 -8.49 -17.80
N ALA A 141 -22.71 -7.63 -16.78
CA ALA A 141 -21.94 -6.39 -16.83
C ALA A 141 -20.43 -6.63 -16.67
N ILE A 142 -20.01 -7.73 -16.03
CA ILE A 142 -18.60 -8.02 -15.78
C ILE A 142 -18.05 -9.08 -16.73
N SER A 143 -16.85 -8.83 -17.26
CA SER A 143 -16.01 -9.82 -17.91
C SER A 143 -14.74 -9.98 -17.07
N MET A 144 -14.53 -11.18 -16.53
CA MET A 144 -13.40 -11.45 -15.67
C MET A 144 -12.68 -12.73 -16.04
N ARG A 145 -11.35 -12.67 -15.96
CA ARG A 145 -10.46 -13.78 -16.20
C ARG A 145 -9.53 -13.90 -15.01
N SER A 146 -9.65 -15.01 -14.28
CA SER A 146 -8.71 -15.43 -13.24
C SER A 146 -7.93 -16.64 -13.75
N VAL A 147 -6.60 -16.58 -13.72
CA VAL A 147 -5.74 -17.66 -14.18
C VAL A 147 -4.58 -17.84 -13.21
N ILE A 148 -4.45 -19.06 -12.68
CA ILE A 148 -3.22 -19.52 -12.05
C ILE A 148 -2.22 -19.81 -13.16
N THR A 149 -1.22 -18.93 -13.28
CA THR A 149 -0.19 -19.02 -14.33
C THR A 149 0.88 -20.04 -14.01
N SER A 150 1.18 -20.25 -12.72
CA SER A 150 2.13 -21.26 -12.27
C SER A 150 1.85 -21.70 -10.83
N THR A 151 2.14 -22.96 -10.57
CA THR A 151 2.22 -23.52 -9.21
C THR A 151 3.48 -24.37 -9.15
N THR A 152 4.31 -24.15 -8.14
CA THR A 152 5.61 -24.84 -8.00
C THR A 152 5.59 -25.77 -6.79
N LYS A 153 6.12 -26.98 -6.97
CA LYS A 153 6.34 -27.95 -5.91
C LYS A 153 7.82 -28.30 -5.80
N ASP A 154 8.25 -28.70 -4.61
CA ASP A 154 9.59 -29.26 -4.40
C ASP A 154 9.66 -30.76 -4.82
N SER A 155 10.82 -31.39 -4.62
CA SER A 155 11.05 -32.80 -4.92
C SER A 155 10.22 -33.78 -4.09
N GLU A 156 9.66 -33.33 -2.97
CA GLU A 156 8.82 -34.12 -2.07
C GLU A 156 7.32 -33.92 -2.37
N GLY A 157 7.00 -33.04 -3.32
CA GLY A 157 5.63 -32.73 -3.72
C GLY A 157 4.95 -31.65 -2.88
N ASN A 158 5.69 -30.96 -1.99
CA ASN A 158 5.18 -29.85 -1.20
C ASN A 158 5.07 -28.58 -2.04
N TYR A 159 4.05 -27.77 -1.80
CA TYR A 159 3.90 -26.49 -2.50
C TYR A 159 4.96 -25.47 -2.03
N THR A 160 5.48 -24.68 -2.96
CA THR A 160 6.52 -23.67 -2.67
C THR A 160 6.23 -22.29 -3.25
N ALA A 161 5.47 -22.21 -4.34
CA ALA A 161 5.10 -20.95 -4.95
C ALA A 161 3.82 -21.04 -5.80
N LEU A 162 3.18 -19.89 -6.01
CA LEU A 162 2.05 -19.67 -6.91
C LEU A 162 2.18 -18.31 -7.58
N THR A 163 1.89 -18.23 -8.87
CA THR A 163 1.66 -16.96 -9.56
C THR A 163 0.29 -16.98 -10.21
N ALA A 164 -0.49 -15.93 -9.96
CA ALA A 164 -1.81 -15.75 -10.55
C ALA A 164 -1.95 -14.37 -11.21
N LEU A 165 -2.85 -14.32 -12.18
CA LEU A 165 -3.27 -13.10 -12.87
C LEU A 165 -4.79 -13.06 -12.89
N VAL A 166 -5.36 -11.97 -12.39
CA VAL A 166 -6.77 -11.64 -12.46
C VAL A 166 -6.92 -10.37 -13.28
N SER A 167 -7.85 -10.38 -14.23
CA SER A 167 -8.26 -9.18 -14.94
C SER A 167 -9.77 -9.12 -15.01
N ALA A 168 -10.36 -7.96 -14.72
CA ALA A 168 -11.79 -7.73 -14.81
C ALA A 168 -12.08 -6.45 -15.60
N LYS A 169 -13.21 -6.44 -16.29
CA LYS A 169 -13.76 -5.27 -16.95
C LYS A 169 -15.26 -5.19 -16.72
N VAL A 170 -15.75 -4.01 -16.36
CA VAL A 170 -17.18 -3.74 -16.10
C VAL A 170 -17.73 -2.83 -17.21
N ASP A 171 -18.83 -3.26 -17.82
CA ASP A 171 -19.64 -2.49 -18.76
C ASP A 171 -20.78 -1.80 -18.00
N LEU A 172 -20.59 -0.51 -17.71
CA LEU A 172 -21.57 0.30 -16.95
C LEU A 172 -22.94 0.37 -17.63
N SER A 173 -23.06 0.06 -18.93
CA SER A 173 -24.34 0.06 -19.66
C SER A 173 -25.18 -1.21 -19.45
N LYS A 174 -24.61 -2.24 -18.83
CA LYS A 174 -25.23 -3.55 -18.61
C LYS A 174 -25.41 -3.88 -17.14
N LEU A 175 -25.21 -2.91 -16.26
CA LEU A 175 -25.37 -3.11 -14.83
C LEU A 175 -26.78 -3.63 -14.51
N PRO A 176 -26.91 -4.49 -13.50
CA PRO A 176 -28.22 -4.86 -12.95
C PRO A 176 -29.07 -3.64 -12.59
N GLU A 177 -30.40 -3.76 -12.67
CA GLU A 177 -31.33 -2.64 -12.45
C GLU A 177 -31.22 -2.01 -11.05
N ASP A 178 -30.76 -2.78 -10.06
CA ASP A 178 -30.56 -2.37 -8.68
C ASP A 178 -29.17 -1.74 -8.42
N MET A 179 -28.29 -1.69 -9.42
CA MET A 179 -26.94 -1.13 -9.31
C MET A 179 -26.77 0.15 -10.13
N ALA A 180 -26.64 1.28 -9.43
CA ALA A 180 -26.30 2.56 -10.06
C ALA A 180 -24.84 2.60 -10.52
N SER A 181 -24.57 3.23 -11.67
CA SER A 181 -23.20 3.36 -12.21
C SER A 181 -22.24 4.08 -11.27
N GLU A 182 -22.73 5.08 -10.52
CA GLU A 182 -21.94 5.81 -9.53
C GLU A 182 -21.51 4.98 -8.32
N ASN A 183 -22.03 3.76 -8.14
CA ASN A 183 -21.59 2.83 -7.09
C ASN A 183 -20.43 1.94 -7.55
N VAL A 184 -20.09 1.94 -8.84
CA VAL A 184 -18.99 1.13 -9.38
C VAL A 184 -17.69 1.90 -9.26
N MET A 185 -16.73 1.40 -8.46
CA MET A 185 -15.46 2.08 -8.20
C MET A 185 -14.48 2.03 -9.38
N ALA A 186 -14.42 0.89 -10.10
CA ALA A 186 -13.46 0.66 -11.17
C ALA A 186 -14.11 -0.05 -12.36
N THR A 187 -13.67 0.34 -13.55
CA THR A 187 -14.15 -0.21 -14.84
C THR A 187 -13.20 -1.22 -15.42
N ASP A 188 -11.90 -1.07 -15.20
CA ASP A 188 -10.88 -2.04 -15.61
C ASP A 188 -9.97 -2.33 -14.40
N VAL A 189 -9.70 -3.61 -14.16
CA VAL A 189 -8.83 -4.09 -13.07
C VAL A 189 -7.88 -5.13 -13.65
N VAL A 190 -6.59 -5.00 -13.35
CA VAL A 190 -5.59 -6.04 -13.56
C VAL A 190 -4.81 -6.21 -12.28
N PHE A 191 -4.67 -7.44 -11.82
CA PHE A 191 -4.02 -7.79 -10.57
C PHE A 191 -3.17 -9.05 -10.79
N SER A 192 -1.90 -8.98 -10.42
CA SER A 192 -1.00 -10.12 -10.37
C SER A 192 -0.57 -10.37 -8.93
N LEU A 193 -0.65 -11.64 -8.54
CA LEU A 193 -0.24 -12.12 -7.22
C LEU A 193 0.88 -13.14 -7.42
N THR A 194 1.99 -12.95 -6.72
CA THR A 194 3.04 -13.95 -6.59
C THR A 194 3.21 -14.29 -5.12
N ILE A 195 3.08 -15.57 -4.79
CA ILE A 195 3.37 -16.13 -3.47
C ILE A 195 4.57 -17.04 -3.62
N ASN A 196 5.58 -16.85 -2.76
CA ASN A 196 6.69 -17.77 -2.60
C ASN A 196 6.94 -17.96 -1.11
N LEU A 197 6.89 -19.21 -0.64
CA LEU A 197 6.92 -19.48 0.80
C LEU A 197 8.25 -19.13 1.48
N LYS A 198 9.33 -18.94 0.72
CA LYS A 198 10.64 -18.50 1.24
C LYS A 198 10.89 -17.00 1.11
N THR A 199 10.35 -16.37 0.07
CA THR A 199 10.65 -14.96 -0.22
C THR A 199 9.48 -14.01 0.05
N GLY A 200 8.28 -14.51 0.30
CA GLY A 200 7.11 -13.71 0.66
C GLY A 200 6.03 -13.60 -0.43
N VAL A 201 5.30 -12.50 -0.40
CA VAL A 201 4.17 -12.20 -1.30
C VAL A 201 4.44 -10.91 -2.05
N ALA A 202 4.12 -10.87 -3.35
CA ALA A 202 4.18 -9.67 -4.17
C ALA A 202 2.84 -9.46 -4.90
N VAL A 203 2.45 -8.20 -5.03
CA VAL A 203 1.23 -7.74 -5.67
C VAL A 203 1.57 -6.63 -6.65
N ASP A 204 1.14 -6.79 -7.90
CA ASP A 204 1.11 -5.74 -8.91
C ASP A 204 -0.33 -5.53 -9.34
N ALA A 205 -0.85 -4.31 -9.26
CA ALA A 205 -2.22 -4.00 -9.63
C ALA A 205 -2.31 -2.69 -10.42
N PHE A 206 -3.26 -2.67 -11.35
CA PHE A 206 -3.62 -1.53 -12.17
C PHE A 206 -5.14 -1.43 -12.23
N PHE A 207 -5.67 -0.24 -12.01
CA PHE A 207 -7.10 0.05 -12.03
C PHE A 207 -7.38 1.27 -12.91
N ILE A 208 -8.46 1.23 -13.66
CA ILE A 208 -9.11 2.41 -14.23
C ILE A 208 -10.36 2.68 -13.40
N SER A 209 -10.33 3.73 -12.59
CA SER A 209 -11.45 4.11 -11.74
C SER A 209 -12.58 4.72 -12.57
N ASN A 210 -13.81 4.53 -12.10
CA ASN A 210 -14.96 5.24 -12.64
C ASN A 210 -14.93 6.69 -12.11
N PRO A 211 -14.84 7.73 -12.96
CA PRO A 211 -14.79 9.11 -12.51
C PRO A 211 -16.07 9.58 -11.82
N ASP A 212 -17.20 8.92 -12.09
CA ASP A 212 -18.50 9.25 -11.49
C ASP A 212 -18.74 8.53 -10.14
N TYR A 213 -17.78 7.72 -9.68
CA TYR A 213 -17.92 6.97 -8.44
C TYR A 213 -18.20 7.90 -7.25
N ILE A 214 -19.23 7.57 -6.47
CA ILE A 214 -19.72 8.39 -5.36
C ILE A 214 -18.67 8.61 -4.28
N GLY A 215 -17.75 7.65 -4.08
CA GLY A 215 -16.63 7.79 -3.14
C GLY A 215 -15.62 8.88 -3.53
N PHE A 216 -15.76 9.52 -4.70
CA PHE A 216 -15.01 10.71 -5.09
C PHE A 216 -15.79 12.03 -4.94
N LYS A 217 -17.07 12.01 -4.52
CA LYS A 217 -17.91 13.20 -4.35
C LYS A 217 -17.77 13.81 -2.93
N GLU A 218 -17.97 15.13 -2.82
CA GLU A 218 -17.74 15.92 -1.59
C GLU A 218 -18.56 15.45 -0.36
N ASN A 219 -17.95 15.58 0.83
CA ASN A 219 -18.50 15.52 2.21
C ASN A 219 -18.10 14.33 3.10
N GLU A 220 -17.14 13.51 2.71
CA GLU A 220 -16.39 12.69 3.66
C GLU A 220 -14.97 13.27 3.77
N ILE A 221 -14.28 13.12 4.93
CA ILE A 221 -12.85 13.42 5.00
C ILE A 221 -12.18 12.47 4.02
N GLY A 222 -11.99 12.94 2.79
CA GLY A 222 -11.49 12.15 1.69
C GLY A 222 -9.97 12.10 1.73
N LEU A 223 -9.41 11.27 0.86
CA LEU A 223 -7.96 11.19 0.69
C LEU A 223 -7.35 12.57 0.31
N LYS A 224 -8.13 13.50 -0.26
CA LYS A 224 -7.70 14.87 -0.54
C LYS A 224 -7.37 15.61 0.76
N GLU A 225 -8.27 15.60 1.73
CA GLU A 225 -8.12 16.33 3.00
C GLU A 225 -6.92 15.80 3.78
N VAL A 226 -6.71 14.47 3.76
CA VAL A 226 -5.52 13.84 4.34
C VAL A 226 -4.25 14.36 3.64
N LEU A 227 -4.21 14.36 2.30
CA LEU A 227 -3.05 14.86 1.55
C LEU A 227 -2.81 16.36 1.75
N ASP A 228 -3.87 17.18 1.84
CA ASP A 228 -3.76 18.61 2.13
C ASP A 228 -3.21 18.84 3.56
N LYS A 229 -3.67 18.08 4.55
CA LYS A 229 -3.11 18.09 5.92
C LYS A 229 -1.64 17.67 5.93
N LEU A 230 -1.26 16.62 5.19
CA LEU A 230 0.12 16.19 5.05
C LEU A 230 1.00 17.29 4.41
N LEU A 231 0.54 17.92 3.32
CA LEU A 231 1.25 19.03 2.67
C LEU A 231 1.39 20.25 3.60
N ALA A 232 0.39 20.48 4.45
CA ALA A 232 0.44 21.51 5.49
C ALA A 232 1.32 21.13 6.69
N ARG A 233 1.80 19.88 6.77
CA ARG A 233 2.51 19.28 7.91
C ARG A 233 1.71 19.42 9.20
N ASP A 234 0.42 19.14 9.10
CA ASP A 234 -0.49 19.08 10.25
C ASP A 234 -0.04 17.99 11.24
N GLU A 235 -0.08 18.30 12.53
CA GLU A 235 0.45 17.44 13.60
C GLU A 235 -0.29 16.09 13.67
N GLU A 236 -1.63 16.11 13.56
CA GLU A 236 -2.45 14.89 13.58
C GLU A 236 -2.10 13.96 12.41
N ALA A 237 -1.96 14.52 11.21
CA ALA A 237 -1.60 13.74 10.01
C ALA A 237 -0.15 13.20 10.07
N MET A 238 0.77 13.91 10.72
CA MET A 238 2.13 13.41 10.96
C MET A 238 2.14 12.28 12.01
N ASP A 239 1.32 12.39 13.05
CA ASP A 239 1.17 11.36 14.09
C ASP A 239 0.56 10.06 13.53
N GLU A 240 -0.32 10.14 12.52
CA GLU A 240 -0.82 8.96 11.82
C GLU A 240 0.30 8.17 11.13
N ILE A 241 1.27 8.84 10.49
CA ILE A 241 2.44 8.18 9.90
C ILE A 241 3.25 7.46 10.98
N LEU A 242 3.45 8.12 12.12
CA LEU A 242 4.14 7.53 13.26
C LEU A 242 3.42 6.29 13.81
N GLY A 243 2.11 6.36 13.99
CA GLY A 243 1.31 5.23 14.49
C GLY A 243 1.33 4.03 13.53
N LEU A 244 1.28 4.28 12.23
CA LEU A 244 1.39 3.23 11.21
C LEU A 244 2.75 2.52 11.27
N ILE A 245 3.85 3.28 11.33
CA ILE A 245 5.18 2.66 11.38
C ILE A 245 5.42 1.92 12.70
N GLN A 246 4.89 2.40 13.82
CA GLN A 246 4.94 1.69 15.10
C GLN A 246 4.20 0.35 15.02
N THR A 247 3.00 0.33 14.43
CA THR A 247 2.23 -0.91 14.23
C THR A 247 3.00 -1.91 13.37
N ILE A 248 3.63 -1.44 12.28
CA ILE A 248 4.47 -2.28 11.42
C ILE A 248 5.67 -2.82 12.20
N ASP A 249 6.34 -1.99 13.01
CA ASP A 249 7.50 -2.41 13.81
C ASP A 249 7.14 -3.46 14.86
N GLU A 250 6.00 -3.33 15.53
CA GLU A 250 5.50 -4.30 16.50
C GLU A 250 5.21 -5.65 15.85
N ILE A 251 4.49 -5.67 14.73
CA ILE A 251 4.20 -6.89 13.96
C ILE A 251 5.51 -7.52 13.49
N ALA A 252 6.40 -6.72 12.91
CA ALA A 252 7.69 -7.19 12.43
C ALA A 252 8.52 -7.82 13.55
N THR A 253 8.57 -7.20 14.73
CA THR A 253 9.28 -7.71 15.90
C THR A 253 8.80 -9.12 16.27
N GLN A 254 7.48 -9.34 16.30
CA GLN A 254 6.92 -10.67 16.58
C GLN A 254 7.33 -11.69 15.52
N LEU A 255 7.27 -11.31 14.25
CA LEU A 255 7.57 -12.20 13.12
C LEU A 255 9.05 -12.58 13.02
N VAL A 256 9.97 -11.65 13.32
CA VAL A 256 11.41 -11.88 13.17
C VAL A 256 12.06 -12.60 14.35
N GLU A 257 11.40 -12.62 15.50
CA GLU A 257 11.85 -13.30 16.73
C GLU A 257 11.10 -14.61 17.03
N MET A 258 10.08 -14.97 16.23
CA MET A 258 9.30 -16.18 16.48
C MET A 258 10.16 -17.45 16.38
N ASN A 259 10.40 -18.10 17.52
CA ASN A 259 11.22 -19.30 17.61
C ASN A 259 10.43 -20.58 17.31
N ASN A 260 11.10 -21.57 16.72
CA ASN A 260 10.58 -22.89 16.33
C ASN A 260 9.89 -23.67 17.46
N LEU A 261 10.19 -23.42 18.75
CA LEU A 261 9.53 -24.09 19.88
C LEU A 261 8.02 -23.76 19.99
N LEU A 262 7.58 -22.59 19.51
CA LEU A 262 6.16 -22.21 19.48
C LEU A 262 5.36 -22.92 18.37
N LYS A 263 6.04 -23.45 17.34
CA LYS A 263 5.40 -24.20 16.23
C LYS A 263 4.60 -25.42 16.71
N TYR A 264 4.98 -26.02 17.85
CA TYR A 264 4.32 -27.19 18.41
C TYR A 264 3.18 -26.86 19.41
N PHE A 265 3.22 -25.70 20.06
CA PHE A 265 2.22 -25.34 21.08
C PHE A 265 0.98 -24.62 20.52
N GLY A 266 1.10 -23.94 19.36
CA GLY A 266 -0.02 -23.31 18.67
C GLY A 266 -1.09 -24.29 18.14
N ILE A 267 -0.79 -25.59 18.10
CA ILE A 267 -1.70 -26.65 17.61
C ILE A 267 -2.91 -26.84 18.55
N LYS A 268 -2.84 -26.46 19.83
CA LYS A 268 -3.93 -26.72 20.80
C LYS A 268 -4.84 -25.55 21.15
N SER A 269 -4.42 -24.29 20.97
CA SER A 269 -5.25 -23.15 21.39
C SER A 269 -6.17 -22.63 20.28
N LEU A 270 -5.81 -22.79 19.01
CA LEU A 270 -6.62 -22.33 17.88
C LEU A 270 -7.73 -23.31 17.48
N MET A 271 -7.58 -24.62 17.74
CA MET A 271 -8.62 -25.63 17.48
C MET A 271 -9.65 -25.80 18.61
N LYS A 272 -9.61 -24.95 19.66
CA LYS A 272 -10.60 -25.01 20.75
C LYS A 272 -11.74 -24.00 20.61
N ASN A 273 -11.67 -23.09 19.64
CA ASN A 273 -12.67 -22.05 19.41
C ASN A 273 -13.31 -22.11 18.00
N SER A 274 -13.19 -23.24 17.28
CA SER A 274 -13.94 -23.54 16.05
C SER A 274 -14.92 -24.67 16.30
#